data_AF-A0A535LHN5-F1
#
_entry.id   AF-A0A535LHN5-F1
#
_cell.length_a   1.000
_cell.length_b   1.000
_cell.length_c   1.000
_cell.angle_alpha   90.00
_cell.angle_beta   90.00
_cell.angle_gamma   90.00
#
_symmetry.space_group_name_H-M   'P 1'
#
loop_
_entity.id
_entity.type
_entity.pdbx_description
1 polymer ?
#
loop_
_entity_poly.entity_id
_entity_poly.type
_entity_poly.pdbx_seq_one_letter_code
_entity_poly.pdbx_strand_id
1 'polypeptide(L)'
;MSLAGPGCGFEPCKPGIPDGGWVMKKWLSITLGIVTATGGFLDAGTIATSGESGARFGLGLIWACLIATVAIILLVEMMGRFSAISKKTYAEAIRENFGFKFYLLPLLSEVIAESILLAAEIGGIAIALSLMTGISWRILFPPAAFLVFAMAWRAPFDWIEN
;
A
#
# COMPACT_ATOMS: atom_id res chain seq x y z
N MET A 1 55.56 -3.94 -6.42
CA MET A 1 55.45 -3.06 -7.61
C MET A 1 54.06 -2.45 -7.57
N SER A 2 53.87 -1.35 -6.84
CA SER A 2 53.96 0.04 -7.34
C SER A 2 52.94 0.25 -8.46
N LEU A 3 51.89 1.06 -8.29
CA LEU A 3 51.98 2.52 -8.14
C LEU A 3 50.91 3.11 -7.21
N ALA A 4 51.35 4.01 -6.34
CA ALA A 4 50.53 5.00 -5.64
C ALA A 4 50.93 6.42 -6.11
N GLY A 5 49.92 7.27 -6.37
CA GLY A 5 49.97 8.74 -6.36
C GLY A 5 50.09 9.46 -7.72
N PRO A 6 49.61 10.73 -7.86
CA PRO A 6 49.24 11.70 -6.82
C PRO A 6 47.80 12.29 -6.96
N GLY A 7 47.40 13.08 -5.96
CA GLY A 7 45.99 13.40 -5.63
C GLY A 7 45.26 14.46 -6.47
N CYS A 8 43.93 14.41 -6.33
CA CYS A 8 42.91 15.46 -6.50
C CYS A 8 41.55 14.74 -6.45
N GLY A 9 40.63 14.87 -5.50
CA GLY A 9 40.53 15.50 -4.20
C GLY A 9 39.23 14.95 -3.60
N PHE A 10 39.16 14.76 -2.27
CA PHE A 10 37.87 14.64 -1.61
C PHE A 10 37.17 15.99 -1.82
N GLU A 11 36.32 16.13 -2.83
CA GLU A 11 35.33 17.20 -2.79
C GLU A 11 34.43 16.91 -1.59
N PRO A 12 34.42 17.75 -0.54
CA PRO A 12 33.35 17.67 0.43
C PRO A 12 32.05 17.87 -0.36
N CYS A 13 31.08 16.98 -0.18
CA CYS A 13 29.71 17.24 -0.61
C CYS A 13 29.35 18.61 -0.02
N LYS A 14 29.34 19.65 -0.87
CA LYS A 14 28.90 20.97 -0.44
C LYS A 14 27.49 20.74 0.10
N PRO A 15 27.19 21.15 1.36
CA PRO A 15 25.81 21.13 1.80
C PRO A 15 25.08 22.14 0.91
N GLY A 16 24.45 21.63 -0.15
CA GLY A 16 23.56 22.41 -0.98
C GLY A 16 22.51 22.98 -0.06
N ILE A 17 22.46 24.31 0.02
CA ILE A 17 21.36 25.03 0.66
C ILE A 17 20.09 24.44 0.02
N PRO A 18 19.17 23.86 0.80
CA PRO A 18 18.05 23.13 0.23
C PRO A 18 17.23 24.09 -0.62
N ASP A 19 17.29 23.91 -1.94
CA ASP A 19 16.40 24.56 -2.89
C ASP A 19 14.98 24.31 -2.40
N GLY A 20 14.13 25.34 -2.30
CA GLY A 20 12.75 25.17 -1.81
C GLY A 20 11.97 24.09 -2.58
N GLY A 21 12.36 23.79 -3.82
CA GLY A 21 11.84 22.69 -4.62
C GLY A 21 12.26 21.28 -4.18
N TRP A 22 13.44 21.09 -3.56
CA TRP A 22 13.88 19.78 -3.03
C TRP A 22 13.09 19.40 -1.78
N VAL A 23 12.87 20.38 -0.89
CA VAL A 23 12.04 20.17 0.31
C VAL A 23 10.60 19.85 -0.09
N MET A 24 10.02 20.60 -1.04
CA MET A 24 8.67 20.36 -1.55
C MET A 24 8.51 18.95 -2.15
N LYS A 25 9.44 18.51 -3.01
CA LYS A 25 9.41 17.17 -3.61
C LYS A 25 9.51 16.06 -2.57
N LYS A 26 10.32 16.26 -1.54
CA LYS A 26 10.47 15.31 -0.43
C LYS A 26 9.19 15.19 0.39
N TRP A 27 8.50 16.30 0.65
CA TRP A 27 7.19 16.27 1.31
C TRP A 27 6.14 15.56 0.47
N LEU A 28 6.07 15.87 -0.83
CA LEU A 28 5.14 15.19 -1.75
C LEU A 28 5.35 13.67 -1.78
N SER A 29 6.60 13.23 -1.91
CA SER A 29 6.94 11.79 -1.90
C SER A 29 6.57 11.11 -0.57
N ILE A 30 6.82 11.76 0.57
CA ILE A 30 6.41 11.22 1.88
C ILE A 30 4.89 11.15 2.00
N THR A 31 4.18 12.21 1.63
CA THR A 31 2.72 12.25 1.67
C THR A 31 2.11 11.17 0.78
N LEU A 32 2.62 10.99 -0.44
CA LEU A 32 2.13 9.99 -1.36
C LEU A 32 2.44 8.57 -0.90
N GLY A 33 3.61 8.35 -0.29
CA GLY A 33 3.96 7.10 0.36
C GLY A 33 3.00 6.76 1.52
N ILE A 34 2.64 7.76 2.34
CA ILE A 34 1.64 7.59 3.41
C ILE A 34 0.26 7.30 2.81
N VAL A 35 -0.19 8.07 1.81
CA VAL A 35 -1.51 7.87 1.18
C VAL A 35 -1.61 6.48 0.58
N THR A 36 -0.59 6.02 -0.14
CA THR A 36 -0.54 4.69 -0.72
C THR A 36 -0.53 3.60 0.36
N ALA A 37 0.23 3.79 1.44
CA ALA A 37 0.23 2.88 2.57
C ALA A 37 -1.14 2.83 3.25
N THR A 38 -1.81 3.96 3.42
CA THR A 38 -3.17 4.03 4.00
C THR A 38 -4.24 3.46 3.10
N GLY A 39 -4.09 3.54 1.78
CA GLY A 39 -5.04 3.01 0.81
C GLY A 39 -5.24 1.50 0.96
N GLY A 40 -4.20 0.76 1.34
CA GLY A 40 -4.30 -0.68 1.64
C GLY A 40 -5.09 -1.01 2.92
N PHE A 41 -5.35 -0.03 3.80
CA PHE A 41 -6.12 -0.23 5.03
C PHE A 41 -7.52 0.38 4.99
N LEU A 42 -7.80 1.27 4.03
CA LEU A 42 -9.06 1.98 3.87
C LEU A 42 -9.66 1.65 2.52
N ASP A 43 -10.50 0.62 2.52
CA ASP A 43 -11.16 0.05 1.36
C ASP A 43 -12.70 0.01 1.54
N ALA A 44 -13.41 -0.43 0.51
CA ALA A 44 -14.87 -0.52 0.55
C ALA A 44 -15.37 -1.48 1.65
N GLY A 45 -14.63 -2.55 1.94
CA GLY A 45 -14.94 -3.54 2.96
C GLY A 45 -14.80 -2.99 4.38
N THR A 46 -13.75 -2.21 4.67
CA THR A 46 -13.61 -1.54 5.97
C THR A 46 -14.70 -0.49 6.20
N ILE A 47 -15.09 0.27 5.18
CA ILE A 47 -16.22 1.22 5.27
C ILE A 47 -17.53 0.47 5.51
N ALA A 48 -17.81 -0.60 4.76
CA ALA A 48 -19.04 -1.38 4.92
C ALA A 48 -19.14 -2.00 6.32
N THR A 49 -18.06 -2.63 6.79
CA THR A 49 -18.03 -3.32 8.09
C THR A 49 -18.12 -2.33 9.26
N SER A 50 -17.37 -1.23 9.21
CA SER A 50 -17.42 -0.18 10.24
C SER A 50 -18.76 0.55 10.24
N GLY A 51 -19.36 0.77 9.06
CA GLY A 51 -20.70 1.33 8.92
C GLY A 51 -21.80 0.43 9.50
N GLU A 52 -21.79 -0.86 9.15
CA GLU A 52 -22.77 -1.83 9.65
C GLU A 52 -22.64 -2.01 11.17
N SER A 53 -21.41 -2.17 11.66
CA SER A 53 -21.16 -2.32 13.11
C SER A 53 -21.49 -1.05 13.88
N GLY A 54 -21.20 0.13 13.34
CA GLY A 54 -21.60 1.42 13.92
C GLY A 54 -23.11 1.60 13.97
N ALA A 55 -23.84 1.18 12.93
CA ALA A 55 -25.30 1.21 12.91
C ALA A 55 -25.94 0.27 13.94
N ARG A 56 -25.31 -0.88 14.21
CA ARG A 56 -25.82 -1.88 15.18
C ARG A 56 -25.41 -1.61 16.63
N PHE A 57 -24.17 -1.20 16.87
CA PHE A 57 -23.57 -1.12 18.19
C PHE A 57 -23.22 0.31 18.63
N GLY A 58 -23.50 1.32 17.80
CA GLY A 58 -23.09 2.70 18.04
C GLY A 58 -21.58 2.80 18.26
N LEU A 59 -21.16 3.47 19.33
CA LEU A 59 -19.74 3.59 19.71
C LEU A 59 -19.23 2.43 20.58
N GLY A 60 -20.04 1.38 20.81
CA GLY A 60 -19.68 0.27 21.70
C GLY A 60 -18.45 -0.55 21.26
N LEU A 61 -18.05 -0.47 19.99
CA LEU A 61 -16.89 -1.17 19.43
C LEU A 61 -15.65 -0.29 19.22
N ILE A 62 -15.68 0.97 19.68
CA ILE A 62 -14.56 1.90 19.47
C ILE A 62 -13.27 1.42 20.15
N TRP A 63 -13.40 0.77 21.31
CA TRP A 63 -12.25 0.19 22.02
C TRP A 63 -11.56 -0.92 21.22
N ALA A 64 -12.33 -1.73 20.49
CA ALA A 64 -11.78 -2.77 19.62
C ALA A 64 -11.02 -2.16 18.44
N CYS A 65 -11.52 -1.05 17.88
CA CYS A 65 -10.82 -0.29 16.84
C CYS A 65 -9.48 0.27 17.34
N LEU A 66 -9.43 0.78 18.58
CA LEU A 66 -8.19 1.27 19.19
C LEU A 66 -7.16 0.14 19.36
N ILE A 67 -7.58 -1.02 19.86
CA ILE A 67 -6.68 -2.18 20.00
C ILE A 67 -6.18 -2.65 18.63
N ALA A 68 -7.07 -2.76 17.64
CA ALA A 68 -6.69 -3.14 16.27
C ALA A 68 -5.68 -2.16 15.68
N THR A 69 -5.86 -0.85 15.91
CA THR A 69 -4.92 0.19 15.46
C THR A 69 -3.54 0.00 16.06
N VAL A 70 -3.45 -0.22 17.38
CA VAL A 70 -2.16 -0.46 18.05
C VAL A 70 -1.50 -1.74 17.51
N ALA A 71 -2.28 -2.80 17.32
CA ALA A 71 -1.76 -4.05 16.76
C ALA A 71 -1.19 -3.86 15.34
N ILE A 72 -1.89 -3.14 14.47
CA ILE A 72 -1.44 -2.84 13.11
C ILE A 72 -0.15 -1.99 13.14
N ILE A 73 -0.08 -0.97 13.99
CA ILE A 73 1.13 -0.14 14.13
C ILE A 73 2.35 -1.01 14.48
N LEU A 74 2.21 -1.91 15.45
CA LEU A 74 3.30 -2.81 15.84
C LEU A 74 3.69 -3.77 14.71
N LEU A 75 2.71 -4.35 14.01
CA LEU A 75 2.96 -5.25 12.88
C LEU A 75 3.68 -4.53 11.73
N VAL A 76 3.23 -3.33 11.36
CA VAL A 76 3.85 -2.52 10.30
C VAL A 76 5.26 -2.09 10.69
N GLU A 77 5.50 -1.70 11.94
CA GLU A 77 6.85 -1.37 12.44
C GLU A 77 7.79 -2.58 12.32
N MET A 78 7.34 -3.77 12.76
CA MET A 78 8.12 -4.99 12.70
C MET A 78 8.44 -5.39 11.25
N MET A 79 7.45 -5.38 10.36
CA MET A 79 7.63 -5.72 8.95
C MET A 79 8.50 -4.69 8.22
N GLY A 80 8.34 -3.41 8.54
CA GLY A 80 9.16 -2.33 8.00
C GLY A 80 10.63 -2.46 8.42
N ARG A 81 10.89 -2.73 9.71
CA ARG A 81 12.25 -2.97 10.22
C ARG A 81 12.88 -4.22 9.63
N PHE A 82 12.10 -5.30 9.51
CA PHE A 82 12.54 -6.53 8.87
C PHE A 82 12.98 -6.27 7.43
N SER A 83 12.13 -5.65 6.61
CA SER A 83 12.44 -5.34 5.21
C SER A 83 13.66 -4.40 5.07
N ALA A 84 13.76 -3.39 5.94
CA ALA A 84 14.86 -2.42 5.92
C ALA A 84 16.23 -3.04 6.24
N ILE A 85 16.28 -3.98 7.17
CA ILE A 85 17.52 -4.63 7.64
C ILE A 85 17.89 -5.83 6.76
N SER A 86 16.93 -6.72 6.51
CA SER A 86 17.17 -7.95 5.74
C SER A 86 17.37 -7.70 4.25
N LYS A 87 16.93 -6.54 3.73
CA LYS A 87 16.94 -6.19 2.30
C LYS A 87 16.20 -7.22 1.43
N LYS A 88 15.26 -7.95 2.04
CA LYS A 88 14.46 -9.00 1.40
C LYS A 88 12.99 -8.78 1.71
N THR A 89 12.13 -9.20 0.80
CA THR A 89 10.70 -9.25 1.05
C THR A 89 10.38 -10.38 2.03
N TYR A 90 9.27 -10.25 2.76
CA TYR A 90 8.80 -11.31 3.66
C TYR A 90 8.56 -12.64 2.92
N ALA A 91 8.01 -12.56 1.71
CA ALA A 91 7.80 -13.70 0.82
C ALA A 91 9.12 -14.43 0.48
N GLU A 92 10.17 -13.66 0.14
CA GLU A 92 11.48 -14.21 -0.16
C GLU A 92 12.10 -14.90 1.07
N ALA A 93 11.99 -14.27 2.23
CA ALA A 93 12.50 -14.83 3.48
C ALA A 93 11.80 -16.15 3.87
N ILE A 94 10.48 -16.27 3.68
CA ILE A 94 9.77 -17.54 3.89
C ILE A 94 10.30 -18.60 2.94
N ARG A 95 10.42 -18.27 1.65
CA ARG A 95 10.88 -19.21 0.62
C ARG A 95 12.31 -19.70 0.88
N GLU A 96 13.20 -18.85 1.39
CA GLU A 96 14.57 -19.22 1.74
C GLU A 96 14.67 -20.09 2.99
N ASN A 97 13.94 -19.75 4.06
CA ASN A 97 14.09 -20.43 5.36
C ASN A 97 13.23 -21.71 5.47
N PHE A 98 12.05 -21.73 4.85
CA PHE A 98 11.09 -22.84 4.95
C PHE A 98 10.91 -23.60 3.63
N GLY A 99 11.49 -23.11 2.53
CA GLY A 99 11.38 -23.72 1.22
C GLY A 99 10.07 -23.43 0.49
N PHE A 100 10.02 -23.82 -0.79
CA PHE A 100 8.91 -23.46 -1.69
C PHE A 100 7.56 -24.10 -1.30
N LYS A 101 7.57 -25.32 -0.75
CA LYS A 101 6.33 -26.03 -0.38
C LYS A 101 5.57 -25.31 0.74
N PHE A 102 6.29 -24.78 1.73
CA PHE A 102 5.68 -24.02 2.82
C PHE A 102 5.28 -22.61 2.37
N TYR A 103 6.01 -22.01 1.44
CA TYR A 103 5.65 -20.72 0.85
C TYR A 103 4.33 -20.74 0.06
N LEU A 104 3.93 -21.90 -0.46
CA LEU A 104 2.69 -22.03 -1.24
C LEU A 104 1.43 -21.71 -0.41
N LEU A 105 1.44 -22.02 0.90
CA LEU A 105 0.32 -21.73 1.79
C LEU A 105 0.03 -20.23 1.94
N PRO A 106 0.98 -19.40 2.40
CA PRO A 106 0.77 -17.95 2.49
C PRO A 106 0.55 -17.32 1.11
N LEU A 107 1.22 -17.83 0.06
CA LEU A 107 0.98 -17.33 -1.30
C LEU A 107 -0.48 -17.54 -1.72
N LEU A 108 -1.03 -18.73 -1.51
CA LEU A 108 -2.42 -19.02 -1.86
C LEU A 108 -3.39 -18.22 -0.99
N SER A 109 -3.12 -18.06 0.31
CA SER A 109 -3.99 -17.24 1.16
C SER A 109 -4.01 -15.78 0.73
N GLU A 110 -2.84 -15.22 0.37
CA GLU A 110 -2.74 -13.85 -0.15
C GLU A 110 -3.50 -13.71 -1.47
N VAL A 111 -3.30 -14.62 -2.43
CA VAL A 111 -4.03 -14.58 -3.71
C VAL A 111 -5.54 -14.61 -3.50
N ILE A 112 -6.04 -15.43 -2.57
CA ILE A 112 -7.47 -15.50 -2.25
C ILE A 112 -7.94 -14.21 -1.58
N ALA A 113 -7.22 -13.73 -0.58
CA ALA A 113 -7.58 -12.52 0.17
C ALA A 113 -7.64 -11.30 -0.76
N GLU A 114 -6.58 -11.08 -1.55
CA GLU A 114 -6.49 -9.96 -2.51
C GLU A 114 -7.53 -10.09 -3.63
N SER A 115 -7.89 -11.30 -4.05
CA SER A 115 -8.97 -11.49 -5.04
C SER A 115 -10.34 -11.07 -4.47
N ILE A 116 -10.61 -11.37 -3.20
CA ILE A 116 -11.84 -10.97 -2.51
C ILE A 116 -11.84 -9.46 -2.29
N LEU A 117 -10.70 -8.89 -1.87
CA LEU A 117 -10.51 -7.45 -1.69
C LEU A 117 -10.78 -6.70 -3.00
N LEU A 118 -10.13 -7.10 -4.09
CA LEU A 118 -10.30 -6.49 -5.41
C LEU A 118 -11.77 -6.56 -5.87
N ALA A 119 -12.46 -7.67 -5.62
CA ALA A 119 -13.88 -7.80 -5.92
C ALA A 119 -14.73 -6.80 -5.10
N ALA A 120 -14.41 -6.61 -3.81
CA ALA A 120 -15.05 -5.65 -2.94
C ALA A 120 -14.80 -4.20 -3.39
N GLU A 121 -13.59 -3.87 -3.83
CA GLU A 121 -13.24 -2.52 -4.31
C GLU A 121 -13.96 -2.17 -5.62
N ILE A 122 -13.96 -3.08 -6.60
CA ILE A 122 -14.68 -2.88 -7.87
C ILE A 122 -16.19 -2.76 -7.60
N GLY A 123 -16.72 -3.59 -6.71
CA GLY A 123 -18.11 -3.50 -6.24
C GLY A 123 -18.41 -2.16 -5.56
N GLY A 124 -17.50 -1.70 -4.70
CA GLY A 124 -17.58 -0.42 -4.01
C GLY A 124 -17.63 0.77 -4.96
N ILE A 125 -16.77 0.79 -6.00
CA ILE A 125 -16.79 1.80 -7.06
C ILE A 125 -18.14 1.80 -7.78
N ALA A 126 -18.64 0.62 -8.17
CA ALA A 126 -19.91 0.50 -8.87
C ALA A 126 -21.10 0.99 -8.03
N ILE A 127 -21.11 0.69 -6.72
CA ILE A 127 -22.14 1.15 -5.79
C ILE A 127 -22.02 2.66 -5.57
N ALA A 128 -20.81 3.19 -5.36
CA ALA A 128 -20.59 4.63 -5.19
C ALA A 128 -21.07 5.42 -6.42
N LEU A 129 -20.71 4.97 -7.62
CA LEU A 129 -21.20 5.57 -8.87
C LEU A 129 -22.72 5.44 -9.02
N SER A 130 -23.29 4.31 -8.60
CA SER A 130 -24.75 4.08 -8.62
C SER A 130 -25.48 5.07 -7.72
N LEU A 131 -24.95 5.34 -6.52
CA LEU A 131 -25.49 6.33 -5.58
C LEU A 131 -25.37 7.76 -6.11
N MET A 132 -24.29 8.08 -6.83
CA MET A 132 -24.08 9.42 -7.40
C MET A 132 -24.93 9.69 -8.65
N THR A 133 -25.09 8.70 -9.52
CA THR A 133 -25.71 8.87 -10.85
C THR A 133 -27.15 8.37 -10.92
N GLY A 134 -27.59 7.55 -9.96
CA GLY A 134 -28.88 6.86 -9.99
C GLY A 134 -28.95 5.68 -10.96
N ILE A 135 -27.87 5.39 -11.70
CA ILE A 135 -27.81 4.26 -12.65
C ILE A 135 -27.57 2.96 -11.89
N SER A 136 -28.14 1.84 -12.35
CA SER A 136 -27.98 0.54 -11.70
C SER A 136 -26.50 0.10 -11.65
N TRP A 137 -26.05 -0.36 -10.47
CA TRP A 137 -24.70 -0.90 -10.26
C TRP A 137 -24.34 -2.03 -11.24
N ARG A 138 -25.31 -2.80 -11.73
CA ARG A 138 -25.09 -3.91 -12.68
C ARG A 138 -24.52 -3.43 -14.01
N ILE A 139 -24.88 -2.22 -14.43
CA ILE A 139 -24.41 -1.60 -15.68
C ILE A 139 -23.06 -0.91 -15.43
N LEU A 140 -22.85 -0.37 -14.24
CA LEU A 140 -21.64 0.35 -13.86
C LEU A 140 -20.48 -0.56 -13.47
N PHE A 141 -20.76 -1.80 -13.06
CA PHE A 141 -19.74 -2.76 -12.64
C PHE A 141 -18.77 -3.16 -13.76
N PRO A 142 -19.20 -3.61 -14.96
CA PRO A 142 -18.26 -3.95 -16.04
C PRO A 142 -17.36 -2.78 -16.49
N PRO A 143 -17.86 -1.54 -16.67
CA PRO A 143 -17.03 -0.37 -16.93
C PRO A 143 -16.02 -0.09 -15.82
N ALA A 144 -16.42 -0.17 -14.55
CA ALA A 144 -15.52 0.04 -13.41
C ALA A 144 -14.40 -1.01 -13.39
N ALA A 145 -14.73 -2.28 -13.56
CA ALA A 145 -13.76 -3.37 -13.64
C ALA A 145 -12.79 -3.18 -14.81
N PHE A 146 -13.30 -2.81 -15.99
CA PHE A 146 -12.48 -2.55 -17.17
C PHE A 146 -11.56 -1.36 -16.97
N LEU A 147 -12.03 -0.30 -16.32
CA LEU A 147 -11.22 0.89 -16.02
C LEU A 147 -10.06 0.54 -15.08
N VAL A 148 -10.33 -0.17 -13.98
CA VAL A 148 -9.30 -0.64 -13.04
C VAL A 148 -8.29 -1.54 -13.76
N PHE A 149 -8.76 -2.48 -14.57
CA PHE A 149 -7.90 -3.35 -15.37
C PHE A 149 -7.03 -2.56 -16.35
N ALA A 150 -7.63 -1.61 -17.07
CA ALA A 150 -6.92 -0.77 -18.03
C ALA A 150 -5.86 0.10 -17.35
N MET A 151 -6.16 0.67 -16.18
CA MET A 151 -5.18 1.43 -15.38
C MET A 151 -4.04 0.53 -14.91
N ALA A 152 -4.35 -0.64 -14.34
CA ALA A 152 -3.32 -1.58 -13.90
C ALA A 152 -2.40 -2.03 -15.06
N TRP A 153 -2.93 -2.13 -16.27
CA TRP A 153 -2.15 -2.54 -17.44
C TRP A 153 -1.36 -1.38 -18.09
N ARG A 154 -1.85 -0.13 -18.03
CA ARG A 154 -1.24 1.02 -18.73
C ARG A 154 -0.47 1.98 -17.84
N ALA A 155 -0.69 2.01 -16.53
CA ALA A 155 -0.12 3.02 -15.66
C ALA A 155 1.38 2.74 -15.41
N PRO A 156 2.30 3.62 -15.85
CA PRO A 156 3.70 3.52 -15.47
C PRO A 156 3.88 3.91 -14.00
N PHE A 157 4.85 3.31 -13.31
CA PHE A 157 5.15 3.61 -11.90
C PHE A 157 5.43 5.12 -11.66
N ASP A 158 6.07 5.79 -12.63
CA ASP A 158 6.33 7.24 -12.57
C ASP A 158 5.06 8.10 -12.48
N TRP A 159 3.91 7.61 -12.94
CA TRP A 159 2.62 8.33 -12.82
C TRP A 159 1.92 8.09 -11.49
N ILE A 160 2.27 7.02 -10.79
CA ILE A 160 1.67 6.66 -9.50
C ILE A 160 2.44 7.35 -8.36
N GLU A 161 3.73 7.66 -8.57
CA GLU A 161 4.62 8.20 -7.54
C GLU A 161 4.88 9.72 -7.62
N ASN A 162 4.38 10.43 -8.64
CA ASN A 162 4.73 11.85 -8.89
C ASN A 162 3.49 12.73 -9.13
#